data_AF-A0A3M3JXF8-F1
#
_entry.id   AF-A0A3M3JXF8-F1
#
_cell.length_a   1.000
_cell.length_b   1.000
_cell.length_c   1.000
_cell.angle_alpha   90.00
_cell.angle_beta   90.00
_cell.angle_gamma   90.00
#
_symmetry.space_group_name_H-M   'P 1'
#
loop_
_entity.id
_entity.type
_entity.pdbx_description
1 polymer ?
#
loop_
_entity_poly.entity_id
_entity_poly.type
_entity_poly.pdbx_seq_one_letter_code
_entity_poly.pdbx_strand_id
1 'polypeptide(L)'
;MANTLTCNSIYLRQIMQQYAKGKSDDLAYRLARRNAHNADAALSTTLANMLMEPGHFRKEADVGFRFLVLSHTLLSYLSGLGAHRDTQLPSDVHEHLIDGAGATLAASIDEIAQSLAEKQPVAVHSDAEEALAAELEQLPEEMDESQRLVQAQLALICRQLAPLRTLAAHLIKAPETVADRAV
;
A
#
# COMPACT_ATOMS: atom_id res chain seq x y z
N MET A 1 -5.13 -10.46 1.74
CA MET A 1 -3.83 -9.77 1.76
C MET A 1 -3.45 -9.27 0.37
N ALA A 2 -3.19 -10.14 -0.61
CA ALA A 2 -2.91 -9.72 -2.00
C ALA A 2 -3.97 -8.74 -2.55
N ASN A 3 -5.25 -9.13 -2.50
CA ASN A 3 -6.36 -8.26 -2.93
C ASN A 3 -6.38 -6.88 -2.23
N THR A 4 -5.99 -6.81 -0.96
CA THR A 4 -5.94 -5.55 -0.22
C THR A 4 -4.87 -4.63 -0.79
N LEU A 5 -3.67 -5.14 -1.10
CA LEU A 5 -2.60 -4.37 -1.74
C LEU A 5 -2.96 -3.98 -3.18
N THR A 6 -3.56 -4.88 -3.95
CA THR A 6 -4.07 -4.56 -5.29
C THR A 6 -5.07 -3.39 -5.24
N CYS A 7 -6.03 -3.42 -4.30
CA CYS A 7 -6.98 -2.33 -4.15
C CYS A 7 -6.29 -1.02 -3.73
N ASN A 8 -5.29 -1.07 -2.85
CA ASN A 8 -4.50 0.09 -2.43
C ASN A 8 -3.71 0.69 -3.60
N SER A 9 -3.09 -0.15 -4.44
CA SER A 9 -2.37 0.30 -5.64
C SER A 9 -3.29 0.95 -6.67
N ILE A 10 -4.46 0.34 -6.95
CA ILE A 10 -5.47 0.94 -7.83
C ILE A 10 -5.92 2.30 -7.27
N TYR A 11 -6.13 2.39 -5.96
CA TYR A 11 -6.49 3.65 -5.31
C TYR A 11 -5.39 4.70 -5.43
N LEU A 12 -4.12 4.34 -5.20
CA LEU A 12 -2.97 5.23 -5.41
C LEU A 12 -2.95 5.78 -6.84
N ARG A 13 -3.12 4.93 -7.85
CA ARG A 13 -3.16 5.37 -9.26
C ARG A 13 -4.31 6.32 -9.54
N GLN A 14 -5.49 6.07 -8.97
CA GLN A 14 -6.60 7.00 -9.09
C GLN A 14 -6.31 8.34 -8.40
N ILE A 15 -5.61 8.36 -7.27
CA ILE A 15 -5.16 9.61 -6.64
C ILE A 15 -4.16 10.33 -7.56
N MET A 16 -3.18 9.64 -8.12
CA MET A 16 -2.19 10.24 -9.03
C MET A 16 -2.86 10.85 -10.28
N GLN A 17 -3.85 10.16 -10.85
CA GLN A 17 -4.64 10.70 -11.98
C GLN A 17 -5.37 11.99 -11.64
N GLN A 18 -5.79 12.17 -10.38
CA GLN A 18 -6.52 13.35 -9.91
C GLN A 18 -5.57 14.54 -9.71
N TYR A 19 -4.34 14.31 -9.28
CA TYR A 19 -3.28 15.33 -9.33
C TYR A 19 -2.98 15.74 -10.78
N ALA A 20 -2.92 14.77 -11.70
CA ALA A 20 -2.53 15.03 -13.08
C ALA A 20 -3.60 15.74 -13.93
N LYS A 21 -4.87 15.43 -13.69
CA LYS A 21 -6.00 15.92 -14.53
C LYS A 21 -6.93 16.88 -13.80
N GLY A 22 -6.64 17.17 -12.54
CA GLY A 22 -7.50 17.92 -11.65
C GLY A 22 -8.55 17.05 -10.95
N LYS A 23 -9.00 17.54 -9.80
CA LYS A 23 -9.97 16.86 -8.93
C LYS A 23 -11.33 16.71 -9.60
N SER A 24 -11.77 15.47 -9.72
CA SER A 24 -13.09 15.04 -10.15
C SER A 24 -13.53 13.84 -9.33
N ASP A 25 -14.71 13.88 -8.72
CA ASP A 25 -15.24 12.73 -7.95
C ASP A 25 -15.92 11.71 -8.89
N ASP A 26 -15.19 11.30 -9.92
CA ASP A 26 -15.67 10.38 -10.94
C ASP A 26 -15.94 8.99 -10.37
N LEU A 27 -16.62 8.16 -11.17
CA LEU A 27 -16.96 6.81 -10.75
C LEU A 27 -15.71 5.96 -10.49
N ALA A 28 -14.64 6.12 -11.27
CA ALA A 28 -13.44 5.31 -11.14
C ALA A 28 -12.71 5.58 -9.82
N TYR A 29 -12.52 6.85 -9.46
CA TYR A 29 -11.94 7.27 -8.19
C TYR A 29 -12.79 6.79 -7.00
N ARG A 30 -14.10 7.01 -7.04
CA ARG A 30 -15.01 6.58 -5.96
C ARG A 30 -15.01 5.07 -5.77
N LEU A 31 -14.99 4.30 -6.86
CA LEU A 31 -14.90 2.84 -6.80
C LEU A 31 -13.57 2.39 -6.21
N ALA A 32 -12.44 2.97 -6.64
CA ALA A 32 -11.13 2.60 -6.12
C ALA A 32 -11.01 2.87 -4.61
N ARG A 33 -11.42 4.07 -4.15
CA ARG A 33 -11.45 4.40 -2.73
C ARG A 33 -12.31 3.42 -1.93
N ARG A 34 -13.53 3.16 -2.40
CA ARG A 34 -14.45 2.23 -1.73
C ARG A 34 -13.87 0.82 -1.68
N ASN A 35 -13.31 0.33 -2.76
CA ASN A 35 -12.76 -1.02 -2.85
C ASN A 35 -11.56 -1.19 -1.92
N ALA A 36 -10.69 -0.19 -1.79
CA ALA A 36 -9.57 -0.21 -0.85
C ALA A 36 -10.05 -0.34 0.61
N HIS A 37 -11.00 0.50 1.04
CA HIS A 37 -11.57 0.40 2.39
C HIS A 37 -12.34 -0.91 2.62
N ASN A 38 -13.10 -1.39 1.63
CA ASN A 38 -13.81 -2.66 1.73
C ASN A 38 -12.84 -3.85 1.85
N ALA A 39 -11.73 -3.83 1.11
CA ALA A 39 -10.72 -4.87 1.17
C ALA A 39 -9.99 -4.90 2.52
N ASP A 40 -9.75 -3.73 3.12
CA ASP A 40 -9.17 -3.60 4.46
C ASP A 40 -10.13 -4.13 5.55
N ALA A 41 -11.41 -3.74 5.48
CA ALA A 41 -12.45 -4.23 6.40
C ALA A 41 -12.68 -5.74 6.28
N ALA A 42 -12.69 -6.28 5.06
CA ALA A 42 -12.80 -7.72 4.81
C ALA A 42 -11.60 -8.49 5.38
N LEU A 43 -10.38 -7.95 5.24
CA LEU A 43 -9.17 -8.53 5.83
C LEU A 43 -9.27 -8.55 7.37
N SER A 44 -9.65 -7.42 7.98
CA SER A 44 -9.85 -7.32 9.43
C SER A 44 -10.85 -8.34 9.95
N THR A 45 -12.01 -8.46 9.29
CA THR A 45 -13.06 -9.42 9.64
C THR A 45 -12.55 -10.87 9.52
N THR A 46 -11.83 -11.17 8.45
CA THR A 46 -11.28 -12.51 8.20
C THR A 46 -10.30 -12.91 9.31
N LEU A 47 -9.38 -12.02 9.68
CA LEU A 47 -8.40 -12.29 10.74
C LEU A 47 -9.05 -12.38 12.13
N ALA A 48 -10.08 -11.57 12.41
CA ALA A 48 -10.84 -11.66 13.64
C ALA A 48 -11.55 -13.03 13.78
N ASN A 49 -12.11 -13.54 12.68
CA ASN A 49 -12.73 -14.87 12.67
C ASN A 49 -11.69 -15.99 12.90
N MET A 50 -10.50 -15.88 12.31
CA MET A 50 -9.40 -16.85 12.53
C MET A 50 -8.98 -16.98 14.01
N LEU A 51 -9.11 -15.92 14.81
CA LEU A 51 -8.83 -15.99 16.26
C LEU A 51 -9.82 -16.86 17.03
N MET A 52 -11.04 -17.01 16.51
CA MET A 52 -12.08 -17.85 17.10
C MET A 52 -11.84 -19.36 16.81
N GLU A 53 -10.93 -19.70 15.88
CA GLU A 53 -10.60 -21.07 15.53
C GLU A 53 -9.57 -21.71 16.50
N PRO A 54 -9.59 -23.04 16.73
CA PRO A 54 -8.69 -23.71 17.67
C PRO A 54 -7.24 -23.87 17.18
N GLY A 55 -6.28 -23.76 18.09
CA GLY A 55 -4.93 -24.33 17.91
C GLY A 55 -4.03 -23.61 16.90
N HIS A 56 -3.80 -24.22 15.73
CA HIS A 56 -2.73 -23.82 14.80
C HIS A 56 -3.03 -22.50 14.06
N PHE A 57 -4.31 -22.17 13.84
CA PHE A 57 -4.75 -20.95 13.16
C PHE A 57 -4.32 -19.66 13.88
N ARG A 58 -4.11 -19.71 15.21
CA ARG A 58 -3.74 -18.54 16.01
C ARG A 58 -2.32 -18.02 15.76
N LYS A 59 -1.36 -18.89 15.43
CA LYS A 59 0.03 -18.45 15.17
C LYS A 59 0.16 -17.79 13.80
N GLU A 60 -0.56 -18.29 12.81
CA GLU A 60 -0.63 -17.68 11.47
C GLU A 60 -1.41 -16.35 11.50
N ALA A 61 -2.42 -16.25 12.38
CA ALA A 61 -3.16 -15.01 12.60
C ALA A 61 -2.27 -13.84 13.07
N ASP A 62 -1.23 -14.08 13.89
CA ASP A 62 -0.34 -13.01 14.38
C ASP A 62 0.38 -12.27 13.24
N VAL A 63 0.97 -13.02 12.30
CA VAL A 63 1.61 -12.44 11.10
C VAL A 63 0.56 -11.72 10.24
N GLY A 64 -0.65 -12.27 10.16
CA GLY A 64 -1.76 -11.63 9.47
C GLY A 64 -2.21 -10.31 10.11
N PHE A 65 -2.24 -10.20 11.43
CA PHE A 65 -2.54 -8.94 12.13
C PHE A 65 -1.46 -7.91 11.93
N ARG A 66 -0.18 -8.31 11.96
CA ARG A 66 0.93 -7.41 11.62
C ARG A 66 0.79 -6.87 10.21
N PHE A 67 0.36 -7.72 9.26
CA PHE A 67 0.08 -7.29 7.89
C PHE A 67 -1.11 -6.33 7.84
N LEU A 68 -2.20 -6.62 8.56
CA LEU A 68 -3.36 -5.73 8.65
C LEU A 68 -2.97 -4.34 9.15
N VAL A 69 -2.14 -4.24 10.19
CA VAL A 69 -1.66 -2.94 10.72
C VAL A 69 -0.91 -2.16 9.64
N LEU A 70 0.01 -2.79 8.90
CA LEU A 70 0.73 -2.12 7.82
C LEU A 70 -0.19 -1.72 6.66
N SER A 71 -1.11 -2.59 6.26
CA SER A 71 -2.10 -2.31 5.22
C SER A 71 -3.00 -1.13 5.59
N HIS A 72 -3.46 -1.09 6.84
CA HIS A 72 -4.32 -0.02 7.35
C HIS A 72 -3.55 1.31 7.44
N THR A 73 -2.28 1.26 7.85
CA THR A 73 -1.38 2.41 7.89
C THR A 73 -1.14 2.96 6.48
N LEU A 74 -0.84 2.08 5.51
CA LEU A 74 -0.73 2.44 4.09
C LEU A 74 -2.02 3.09 3.57
N LEU A 75 -3.18 2.50 3.84
CA LEU A 75 -4.48 3.05 3.42
C LEU A 75 -4.77 4.41 4.05
N SER A 76 -4.29 4.65 5.27
CA SER A 76 -4.41 5.95 5.94
C SER A 76 -3.59 7.03 5.23
N TYR A 77 -2.34 6.72 4.84
CA TYR A 77 -1.52 7.65 4.05
C TYR A 77 -2.11 7.90 2.65
N LEU A 78 -2.61 6.86 1.98
CA LEU A 78 -3.34 7.01 0.72
C LEU A 78 -4.58 7.89 0.87
N SER A 79 -5.31 7.75 1.97
CA SER A 79 -6.48 8.59 2.26
C SER A 79 -6.10 10.04 2.53
N GLY A 80 -5.00 10.27 3.25
CA GLY A 80 -4.42 11.59 3.48
C GLY A 80 -4.02 12.28 2.17
N LEU A 81 -3.31 11.55 1.30
CA LEU A 81 -2.92 12.04 -0.02
C LEU A 81 -4.17 12.32 -0.89
N GLY A 82 -5.13 11.39 -0.93
CA GLY A 82 -6.37 11.56 -1.67
C GLY A 82 -7.24 12.73 -1.19
N ALA A 83 -7.15 13.12 0.07
CA ALA A 83 -7.87 14.29 0.62
C ALA A 83 -7.33 15.62 0.07
N HIS A 84 -6.06 15.66 -0.35
CA HIS A 84 -5.35 16.85 -0.85
C HIS A 84 -5.10 16.80 -2.36
N ARG A 85 -5.85 15.98 -3.10
CA ARG A 85 -5.68 15.77 -4.55
C ARG A 85 -6.06 16.97 -5.43
N ASP A 86 -6.59 18.04 -4.86
CA ASP A 86 -6.82 19.34 -5.50
C ASP A 86 -5.64 20.30 -5.38
N THR A 87 -4.57 19.93 -4.67
CA THR A 87 -3.35 20.72 -4.60
C THR A 87 -2.75 20.91 -6.00
N GLN A 88 -2.47 22.18 -6.34
CA GLN A 88 -1.77 22.53 -7.56
C GLN A 88 -0.26 22.44 -7.32
N LEU A 89 0.41 21.59 -8.09
CA LEU A 89 1.86 21.45 -8.05
C LEU A 89 2.47 22.14 -9.29
N PRO A 90 3.65 22.78 -9.15
CA PRO A 90 4.46 23.17 -10.30
C PRO A 90 4.72 21.97 -11.23
N SER A 91 4.85 22.20 -12.54
CA SER A 91 4.93 21.12 -13.53
C SER A 91 6.10 20.16 -13.31
N ASP A 92 7.26 20.68 -12.91
CA ASP A 92 8.47 19.91 -12.59
C ASP A 92 8.29 19.06 -11.32
N VAL A 93 7.68 19.64 -10.29
CA VAL A 93 7.32 18.92 -9.05
C VAL A 93 6.27 17.85 -9.34
N HIS A 94 5.31 18.14 -10.21
CA HIS A 94 4.28 17.21 -10.62
C HIS A 94 4.87 15.99 -11.34
N GLU A 95 5.71 16.20 -12.35
CA GLU A 95 6.40 15.12 -13.07
C GLU A 95 7.22 14.24 -12.10
N HIS A 96 7.96 14.88 -11.20
CA HIS A 96 8.79 14.16 -10.24
C HIS A 96 7.97 13.34 -9.23
N LEU A 97 7.00 13.96 -8.55
CA LEU A 97 6.28 13.31 -7.45
C LEU A 97 5.17 12.36 -7.92
N ILE A 98 4.44 12.73 -8.97
CA ILE A 98 3.23 11.99 -9.39
C ILE A 98 3.58 10.97 -10.47
N ASP A 99 4.21 11.41 -11.56
CA ASP A 99 4.57 10.54 -12.68
C ASP A 99 5.79 9.66 -12.38
N GLY A 100 6.72 10.17 -11.55
CA GLY A 100 7.89 9.43 -11.07
C GLY A 100 7.61 8.59 -9.82
N ALA A 101 7.60 9.25 -8.65
CA ALA A 101 7.51 8.55 -7.37
C ALA A 101 6.18 7.81 -7.19
N GLY A 102 5.04 8.45 -7.45
CA GLY A 102 3.71 7.85 -7.34
C GLY A 102 3.53 6.60 -8.21
N ALA A 103 3.99 6.65 -9.47
CA ALA A 103 3.97 5.50 -10.36
C ALA A 103 4.86 4.35 -9.87
N THR A 104 6.06 4.67 -9.39
CA THR A 104 7.01 3.69 -8.82
C THR A 104 6.42 2.99 -7.60
N LEU A 105 5.83 3.75 -6.68
CA LEU A 105 5.18 3.19 -5.48
C LEU A 105 4.01 2.28 -5.84
N ALA A 106 3.17 2.65 -6.82
CA ALA A 106 2.08 1.79 -7.28
C ALA A 106 2.60 0.47 -7.89
N ALA A 107 3.71 0.53 -8.65
CA ALA A 107 4.34 -0.66 -9.21
C ALA A 107 4.92 -1.58 -8.11
N SER A 108 5.60 -1.01 -7.10
CA SER A 108 6.10 -1.77 -5.95
C SER A 108 4.98 -2.45 -5.15
N ILE A 109 3.86 -1.76 -4.92
CA ILE A 109 2.71 -2.35 -4.22
C ILE A 109 2.13 -3.51 -5.04
N ASP A 110 2.03 -3.36 -6.36
CA ASP A 110 1.58 -4.43 -7.27
C ASP A 110 2.52 -5.64 -7.25
N GLU A 111 3.83 -5.43 -7.25
CA GLU A 111 4.81 -6.52 -7.17
C GLU A 111 4.58 -7.36 -5.91
N ILE A 112 4.45 -6.71 -4.75
CA ILE A 112 4.18 -7.41 -3.47
C ILE A 112 2.84 -8.13 -3.53
N ALA A 113 1.80 -7.48 -4.07
CA ALA A 113 0.47 -8.08 -4.22
C ALA A 113 0.51 -9.32 -5.11
N GLN A 114 1.24 -9.27 -6.22
CA GLN A 114 1.39 -10.37 -7.17
C GLN A 114 2.15 -11.53 -6.56
N SER A 115 3.29 -11.27 -5.91
CA SER A 115 4.04 -12.32 -5.21
C SER A 115 3.19 -13.03 -4.16
N LEU A 116 2.37 -12.29 -3.40
CA LEU A 116 1.42 -12.87 -2.45
C LEU A 116 0.35 -13.73 -3.14
N ALA A 117 -0.21 -13.26 -4.26
CA ALA A 117 -1.26 -13.97 -4.99
C ALA A 117 -0.75 -15.27 -5.61
N GLU A 118 0.44 -15.23 -6.20
CA GLU A 118 1.06 -16.35 -6.92
C GLU A 118 1.97 -17.23 -6.04
N LYS A 119 2.08 -16.88 -4.75
CA LYS A 119 3.00 -17.51 -3.79
C LYS A 119 4.45 -17.56 -4.29
N GLN A 120 4.86 -16.53 -5.03
CA GLN A 120 6.22 -16.41 -5.53
C GLN A 120 7.13 -15.74 -4.51
N PRO A 121 8.43 -16.07 -4.46
CA PRO A 121 9.38 -15.37 -3.63
C PRO A 121 9.34 -13.86 -3.90
N VAL A 122 9.34 -13.07 -2.83
CA VAL A 122 9.44 -11.61 -2.89
C VAL A 122 10.75 -11.17 -2.25
N ALA A 123 11.46 -10.25 -2.90
CA ALA A 123 12.64 -9.63 -2.31
C ALA A 123 12.21 -8.83 -1.07
N VAL A 124 12.89 -9.05 0.06
CA VAL A 124 12.61 -8.33 1.33
C VAL A 124 13.23 -6.94 1.37
N HIS A 125 14.15 -6.65 0.46
CA HIS A 125 14.93 -5.43 0.36
C HIS A 125 14.97 -4.93 -1.09
N SER A 126 14.96 -3.62 -1.27
CA SER A 126 15.11 -2.96 -2.56
C SER A 126 15.90 -1.67 -2.38
N ASP A 127 17.11 -1.60 -2.95
CA ASP A 127 17.94 -0.39 -2.91
C ASP A 127 17.24 0.80 -3.58
N ALA A 128 16.43 0.54 -4.60
CA ALA A 128 15.67 1.58 -5.30
C ALA A 128 14.57 2.18 -4.41
N GLU A 129 13.86 1.35 -3.62
CA GLU A 129 12.83 1.83 -2.69
C GLU A 129 13.47 2.59 -1.52
N GLU A 130 14.65 2.17 -1.06
CA GLU A 130 15.39 2.87 -0.01
C GLU A 130 15.90 4.23 -0.49
N ALA A 131 16.46 4.29 -1.70
CA ALA A 131 16.90 5.54 -2.31
C ALA A 131 15.73 6.52 -2.52
N LEU A 132 14.59 6.03 -3.03
CA LEU A 132 13.39 6.83 -3.22
C LEU A 132 12.85 7.36 -1.87
N ALA A 133 12.84 6.54 -0.83
CA ALA A 133 12.43 6.99 0.50
C ALA A 133 13.33 8.11 1.03
N ALA A 134 14.65 7.94 0.92
CA ALA A 134 15.63 8.93 1.37
C ALA A 134 15.53 10.26 0.60
N GLU A 135 15.23 10.20 -0.70
CA GLU A 135 14.96 11.36 -1.55
C GLU A 135 13.67 12.09 -1.12
N LEU A 136 12.56 11.36 -0.99
CA LEU A 136 11.26 11.96 -0.61
C LEU A 136 11.31 12.56 0.81
N GLU A 137 12.15 12.05 1.70
CA GLU A 137 12.34 12.59 3.05
C GLU A 137 13.12 13.92 3.08
N GLN A 138 13.69 14.37 1.96
CA GLN A 138 14.31 15.70 1.87
C GLN A 138 13.24 16.79 1.77
N LEU A 139 12.85 17.33 2.93
CA LEU A 139 11.77 18.34 3.05
C LEU A 139 12.31 19.70 3.53
N PRO A 140 13.02 20.50 2.69
CA PRO A 140 13.63 21.76 3.12
C PRO A 140 12.59 22.76 3.66
N GLU A 141 12.95 23.61 4.62
CA GLU A 141 12.02 24.53 5.30
C GLU A 141 11.31 25.51 4.34
N GLU A 142 11.99 25.93 3.28
CA GLU A 142 11.48 26.86 2.26
C GLU A 142 10.48 26.22 1.28
N MET A 143 10.30 24.90 1.33
CA MET A 143 9.38 24.19 0.43
C MET A 143 7.92 24.55 0.73
N ASP A 144 7.17 24.78 -0.34
CA ASP A 144 5.73 25.02 -0.30
C ASP A 144 4.99 23.94 0.50
N GLU A 145 4.05 24.36 1.34
CA GLU A 145 3.35 23.46 2.26
C GLU A 145 2.55 22.38 1.53
N SER A 146 2.01 22.71 0.36
CA SER A 146 1.20 21.79 -0.43
C SER A 146 2.06 20.72 -1.10
N GLN A 147 3.25 21.10 -1.60
CA GLN A 147 4.28 20.15 -2.04
C GLN A 147 4.78 19.30 -0.88
N ARG A 148 5.10 19.94 0.27
CA ARG A 148 5.58 19.25 1.48
C ARG A 148 4.65 18.14 1.89
N LEU A 149 3.36 18.41 1.93
CA LEU A 149 2.35 17.43 2.30
C LEU A 149 2.35 16.23 1.35
N VAL A 150 2.34 16.48 0.04
CA VAL A 150 2.31 15.42 -0.97
C VAL A 150 3.57 14.55 -0.88
N GLN A 151 4.73 15.20 -0.83
CA GLN A 151 6.02 14.53 -0.75
C GLN A 151 6.17 13.73 0.55
N ALA A 152 5.75 14.28 1.70
CA ALA A 152 5.76 13.57 2.98
C ALA A 152 4.83 12.34 2.98
N GLN A 153 3.64 12.43 2.39
CA GLN A 153 2.74 11.27 2.26
C GLN A 153 3.35 10.18 1.37
N LEU A 154 3.98 10.55 0.25
CA LEU A 154 4.69 9.60 -0.61
C LEU A 154 5.88 8.94 0.12
N ALA A 155 6.64 9.70 0.91
CA ALA A 155 7.71 9.16 1.76
C ALA A 155 7.17 8.13 2.76
N LEU A 156 6.08 8.46 3.45
CA LEU A 156 5.42 7.57 4.42
C LEU A 156 4.90 6.28 3.76
N ILE A 157 4.33 6.37 2.56
CA ILE A 157 3.94 5.22 1.74
C ILE A 157 5.17 4.37 1.37
N CYS A 158 6.24 5.00 0.90
CA CYS A 158 7.49 4.32 0.53
C CYS A 158 8.06 3.52 1.70
N ARG A 159 8.07 4.11 2.92
CA ARG A 159 8.54 3.46 4.14
C ARG A 159 7.70 2.26 4.58
N GLN A 160 6.47 2.09 4.07
CA GLN A 160 5.70 0.86 4.32
C GLN A 160 6.16 -0.33 3.45
N LEU A 161 6.89 -0.11 2.35
CA LEU A 161 7.21 -1.15 1.39
C LEU A 161 8.11 -2.25 1.97
N ALA A 162 9.22 -1.91 2.63
CA ALA A 162 10.13 -2.91 3.20
C ALA A 162 9.49 -3.77 4.30
N PRO A 163 8.74 -3.20 5.27
CA PRO A 163 7.94 -3.99 6.21
C PRO A 163 6.90 -4.90 5.53
N LEU A 164 6.21 -4.39 4.50
CA LEU A 164 5.24 -5.17 3.73
C LEU A 164 5.90 -6.34 2.97
N ARG A 165 7.03 -6.10 2.31
CA ARG A 165 7.83 -7.15 1.64
C ARG A 165 8.29 -8.22 2.62
N THR A 166 8.76 -7.80 3.80
CA THR A 166 9.19 -8.72 4.86
C THR A 166 8.04 -9.61 5.35
N LEU A 167 6.86 -9.04 5.62
CA LEU A 167 5.71 -9.84 6.03
C LEU A 167 5.21 -10.73 4.89
N ALA A 168 5.19 -10.23 3.65
CA ALA A 168 4.81 -11.02 2.49
C ALA A 168 5.73 -12.24 2.31
N ALA A 169 7.05 -12.08 2.45
CA ALA A 169 7.99 -13.18 2.38
C ALA A 169 7.76 -14.24 3.49
N HIS A 170 7.40 -13.81 4.71
CA HIS A 170 7.03 -14.74 5.79
C HIS A 170 5.74 -15.50 5.47
N LEU A 171 4.71 -14.81 4.98
CA LEU A 171 3.42 -15.39 4.61
C LEU A 171 3.55 -16.39 3.45
N ILE A 172 4.43 -16.13 2.48
CA ILE A 172 4.70 -17.02 1.35
C ILE A 172 5.46 -18.29 1.79
N LYS A 173 6.39 -18.15 2.75
CA LYS A 173 7.18 -19.27 3.28
C LYS A 173 6.43 -20.14 4.28
N ALA A 174 5.37 -19.64 4.90
CA ALA A 174 4.55 -20.42 5.81
C ALA A 174 3.92 -21.59 5.02
N PRO A 175 4.26 -22.86 5.34
CA PRO A 175 3.64 -23.98 4.65
C PRO A 175 2.13 -23.99 4.95
N GLU A 176 1.31 -24.03 3.91
CA GLU A 176 -0.12 -24.32 4.03
C GLU A 176 -0.29 -25.71 4.65
N THR A 177 -0.44 -25.79 5.97
CA THR A 177 -0.71 -27.06 6.66
C THR A 177 -2.20 -27.37 6.78
N VAL A 178 -3.02 -26.90 5.82
CA VAL A 178 -4.49 -27.04 5.89
C VAL A 178 -5.14 -27.73 4.68
N ALA A 179 -4.42 -27.98 3.58
CA ALA A 179 -5.07 -28.52 2.38
C ALA A 179 -4.97 -30.05 2.18
N ASP A 180 -4.31 -30.81 3.05
CA ASP A 180 -4.06 -32.25 2.78
C ASP A 180 -4.25 -33.18 3.99
N ARG A 181 -5.34 -33.01 4.76
CA ARG A 181 -5.88 -34.04 5.68
C ARG A 181 -7.40 -33.90 5.88
N ALA A 182 -8.17 -34.02 4.80
CA ALA A 182 -9.60 -34.35 4.87
C ALA A 182 -10.14 -34.85 3.53
N VAL A 183 -9.59 -35.95 3.00
CA VAL A 183 -10.32 -36.91 2.15
C VAL A 183 -9.81 -38.30 2.48
#